data_AF-A0A1W9HAY9-F1
#
_entry.id   AF-A0A1W9HAY9-F1
#
_cell.length_a   1.000
_cell.length_b   1.000
_cell.length_c   1.000
_cell.angle_alpha   90.00
_cell.angle_beta   90.00
_cell.angle_gamma   90.00
#
_symmetry.space_group_name_H-M   'P 1'
#
loop_
_entity.id
_entity.type
_entity.pdbx_description
1 polymer ?
#
loop_
_entity_poly.entity_id
_entity_poly.type
_entity_poly.pdbx_seq_one_letter_code
_entity_poly.pdbx_strand_id
1 'polypeptide(L)'
;MVREARQLRAAYPPSGRGFSAVPIERLPPAIASIDPKEVIVFGWGVEIIVRHEFDGGWGYSLPSKARDLPMPAKCYTKRREGLFAHGPC
;
A
#
# COMPACT_ATOMS: atom_id res chain seq x y z
N MET A 1 -9.30 1.45 4.99
CA MET A 1 -7.85 1.26 4.79
C MET A 1 -7.23 0.13 5.62
N VAL A 2 -6.74 0.28 6.87
CA VAL A 2 -5.94 -0.79 7.57
C VAL A 2 -6.60 -2.18 7.58
N ARG A 3 -7.89 -2.28 7.96
CA ARG A 3 -8.64 -3.55 7.92
C ARG A 3 -8.71 -4.13 6.51
N GLU A 4 -8.96 -3.28 5.54
CA GLU A 4 -9.11 -3.67 4.13
C GLU A 4 -7.78 -4.10 3.52
N ALA A 5 -6.67 -3.45 3.87
CA ALA A 5 -5.34 -3.91 3.49
C ALA A 5 -5.06 -5.33 4.02
N ARG A 6 -5.50 -5.67 5.23
CA ARG A 6 -5.42 -7.05 5.73
C ARG A 6 -6.28 -8.01 4.91
N GLN A 7 -7.47 -7.60 4.49
CA GLN A 7 -8.33 -8.41 3.60
C GLN A 7 -7.66 -8.62 2.24
N LEU A 8 -7.09 -7.57 1.65
CA LEU A 8 -6.35 -7.66 0.40
C LEU A 8 -5.15 -8.61 0.50
N ARG A 9 -4.40 -8.57 1.61
CA ARG A 9 -3.29 -9.50 1.84
C ARG A 9 -3.72 -10.96 1.89
N ALA A 10 -4.89 -11.24 2.46
CA ALA A 10 -5.44 -12.59 2.51
C ALA A 10 -5.95 -13.06 1.13
N ALA A 11 -6.58 -12.16 0.38
CA ALA A 11 -7.18 -12.47 -0.92
C ALA A 11 -6.16 -12.50 -2.08
N TYR A 12 -5.06 -11.75 -1.95
CA TYR A 12 -4.02 -11.59 -2.97
C TYR A 12 -2.64 -11.88 -2.38
N PRO A 13 -2.37 -13.13 -1.95
CA PRO A 13 -1.05 -13.49 -1.44
C PRO A 13 0.03 -13.19 -2.50
N PRO A 14 1.20 -12.66 -2.12
CA PRO A 14 2.31 -12.45 -3.05
C PRO A 14 2.67 -13.75 -3.76
N SER A 15 2.76 -13.71 -5.09
CA SER A 15 3.11 -14.88 -5.91
C SER A 15 4.60 -14.87 -6.29
N GLY A 16 5.05 -15.76 -7.20
CA GLY A 16 6.46 -15.96 -7.56
C GLY A 16 7.28 -14.73 -7.97
N ARG A 17 6.67 -13.56 -8.16
CA ARG A 17 7.35 -12.26 -8.38
C ARG A 17 7.54 -11.42 -7.10
N GLY A 18 7.11 -11.91 -5.94
CA GLY A 18 7.19 -11.22 -4.65
C GLY A 18 6.06 -10.21 -4.39
N PHE A 19 5.11 -10.07 -5.32
CA PHE A 19 3.94 -9.20 -5.19
C PHE A 19 2.73 -9.72 -5.97
N SER A 20 1.57 -9.12 -5.69
CA SER A 20 0.30 -9.34 -6.38
C SER A 20 -0.42 -8.00 -6.57
N ALA A 21 -0.70 -7.62 -7.81
CA ALA A 21 -1.51 -6.44 -8.11
C ALA A 21 -2.99 -6.73 -7.82
N VAL A 22 -3.69 -5.75 -7.25
CA VAL A 22 -5.13 -5.84 -6.96
C VAL A 22 -5.89 -5.08 -8.06
N PRO A 23 -6.83 -5.72 -8.78
CA PRO A 23 -7.67 -5.02 -9.74
C PRO A 23 -8.48 -3.91 -9.06
N ILE A 24 -8.53 -2.73 -9.68
CA ILE A 24 -9.19 -1.53 -9.12
C ILE A 24 -10.67 -1.79 -8.82
N GLU A 25 -11.34 -2.59 -9.65
CA GLU A 25 -12.76 -2.94 -9.52
C GLU A 25 -13.04 -3.84 -8.32
N ARG A 26 -12.00 -4.44 -7.73
CA ARG A 26 -12.09 -5.34 -6.57
C ARG A 26 -11.61 -4.70 -5.28
N LEU A 27 -11.36 -3.39 -5.29
CA LEU A 27 -10.89 -2.68 -4.12
C LEU A 27 -11.99 -2.55 -3.05
N PRO A 28 -11.66 -2.80 -1.76
CA PRO A 28 -12.59 -2.55 -0.68
C PRO A 28 -12.95 -1.05 -0.57
N PRO A 29 -14.14 -0.72 -0.05
CA PRO A 29 -14.71 0.63 -0.14
C PRO A 29 -13.79 1.77 0.32
N ALA A 30 -13.10 1.66 1.46
CA ALA A 30 -12.27 2.76 1.94
C ALA A 30 -10.86 2.83 1.32
N ILE A 31 -10.46 1.86 0.49
CA ILE A 31 -9.32 2.01 -0.43
C ILE A 31 -9.82 2.57 -1.78
N ALA A 32 -10.97 2.09 -2.27
CA ALA A 32 -11.58 2.63 -3.49
C ALA A 32 -11.94 4.13 -3.36
N SER A 33 -12.37 4.58 -2.18
CA SER A 33 -12.80 5.96 -1.94
C SER A 33 -11.71 7.02 -2.09
N ILE A 34 -10.43 6.62 -2.17
CA ILE A 34 -9.30 7.53 -2.38
C ILE A 34 -8.77 7.51 -3.82
N ASP A 35 -9.53 6.92 -4.76
CA ASP A 35 -9.22 6.85 -6.20
C ASP A 35 -7.76 6.42 -6.51
N PRO A 36 -7.31 5.25 -6.03
CA PRO A 36 -5.95 4.81 -6.25
C PRO A 36 -5.73 4.47 -7.73
N LYS A 37 -4.52 4.75 -8.21
CA LYS A 37 -4.04 4.36 -9.54
C LYS A 37 -3.47 2.96 -9.54
N GLU A 38 -2.91 2.54 -8.42
CA GLU A 38 -2.36 1.21 -8.27
C GLU A 38 -2.46 0.74 -6.81
N VAL A 39 -2.76 -0.55 -6.62
CA VAL A 39 -2.72 -1.20 -5.32
C VAL A 39 -1.97 -2.52 -5.45
N ILE A 40 -0.87 -2.63 -4.70
CA ILE A 40 0.02 -3.77 -4.76
C ILE A 40 0.12 -4.42 -3.39
N VAL A 41 -0.04 -5.74 -3.34
CA VAL A 41 0.23 -6.55 -2.16
C VAL A 41 1.64 -7.13 -2.27
N PHE A 42 2.51 -6.75 -1.35
CA PHE A 42 3.86 -7.29 -1.19
C PHE A 42 3.94 -8.22 0.02
N GLY A 43 5.05 -8.96 0.13
CA GLY A 43 5.38 -9.71 1.34
C GLY A 43 5.44 -8.83 2.59
N TRP A 44 5.94 -7.60 2.46
CA TRP A 44 6.07 -6.65 3.57
C TRP A 44 4.73 -5.99 3.95
N GLY A 45 3.77 -5.83 3.03
CA GLY A 45 2.53 -5.10 3.29
C GLY A 45 1.71 -4.79 2.05
N VAL A 46 0.89 -3.74 2.13
CA VAL A 46 0.13 -3.22 0.98
C VAL A 46 0.63 -1.82 0.65
N GLU A 47 0.88 -1.59 -0.62
CA GLU A 47 1.17 -0.28 -1.19
C GLU A 47 -0.03 0.21 -1.98
N ILE A 48 -0.35 1.49 -1.84
CA ILE A 48 -1.44 2.17 -2.54
C ILE A 48 -0.88 3.44 -3.15
N ILE A 49 -0.83 3.51 -4.47
CA ILE A 49 -0.39 4.70 -5.20
C ILE A 49 -1.62 5.47 -5.65
N VAL A 50 -1.69 6.76 -5.28
CA VAL A 50 -2.76 7.68 -5.71
C VAL A 50 -2.31 8.61 -6.84
N ARG A 51 -0.99 8.79 -7.00
CA ARG A 51 -0.39 9.50 -8.14
C ARG A 51 1.01 8.95 -8.40
N HIS A 52 1.24 8.44 -9.60
CA HIS A 52 2.57 8.02 -10.04
C HIS A 52 3.48 9.22 -10.25
N GLU A 53 4.72 9.12 -9.77
CA GLU A 53 5.87 9.97 -10.10
C GLU A 53 7.13 9.07 -10.16
N PHE A 54 8.27 9.61 -10.59
CA PHE A 54 9.50 8.88 -10.94
C PHE A 54 9.97 7.77 -9.96
N ASP A 55 9.63 7.83 -8.67
CA ASP A 55 10.11 6.95 -7.59
C ASP A 55 9.00 6.17 -6.85
N GLY A 56 7.83 6.00 -7.47
CA GLY A 56 6.66 5.37 -6.84
C GLY A 56 5.59 6.38 -6.42
N GLY A 57 5.96 7.66 -6.29
CA GLY A 57 5.03 8.76 -6.20
C GLY A 57 4.29 8.88 -4.86
N TRP A 58 3.07 9.39 -4.93
CA TRP A 58 2.27 9.72 -3.75
C TRP A 58 1.31 8.59 -3.41
N GLY A 59 1.25 8.25 -2.14
CA GLY A 59 0.51 7.07 -1.73
C GLY A 59 0.47 6.79 -0.25
N TYR A 60 0.10 5.55 0.06
CA TYR A 60 0.03 5.01 1.40
C TYR A 60 0.67 3.63 1.45
N SER A 61 1.49 3.40 2.46
CA SER A 61 2.02 2.09 2.80
C SER A 61 1.36 1.57 4.08
N LEU A 62 0.87 0.34 4.02
CA LEU A 62 0.26 -0.39 5.12
C LEU A 62 1.10 -1.65 5.40
N PRO A 63 2.20 -1.52 6.15
CA PRO A 63 3.12 -2.62 6.38
C PRO A 63 2.55 -3.62 7.38
N SER A 64 3.06 -4.86 7.35
CA SER A 64 2.77 -5.91 8.34
C SER A 64 3.27 -5.51 9.72
N LYS A 65 4.48 -4.97 9.78
CA LYS A 65 5.10 -4.36 10.96
C LYS A 65 5.72 -3.04 10.51
N ALA A 66 5.69 -2.02 11.36
CA ALA A 66 6.20 -0.69 10.99
C ALA A 66 7.67 -0.69 10.51
N ARG A 67 8.49 -1.64 11.00
CA ARG A 67 9.89 -1.82 10.59
C ARG A 67 10.07 -2.39 9.18
N ASP A 68 9.00 -2.91 8.57
CA ASP A 68 9.03 -3.56 7.25
C ASP A 68 8.72 -2.55 6.12
N LEU A 69 8.66 -1.24 6.41
CA LEU A 69 8.46 -0.21 5.38
C LEU A 69 9.64 -0.21 4.38
N PRO A 70 9.38 -0.11 3.06
CA PRO A 70 10.41 -0.25 2.04
C PRO A 70 11.32 0.98 1.87
N MET A 71 10.93 2.14 2.43
CA MET A 71 11.69 3.38 2.34
C MET A 71 12.20 3.82 3.73
N PRO A 72 13.21 4.71 3.80
CA PRO A 72 13.62 5.31 5.06
C PRO A 72 12.46 5.99 5.80
N ALA A 73 12.46 5.92 7.14
CA ALA A 73 11.39 6.47 7.97
C ALA A 73 11.08 7.96 7.69
N LYS A 74 12.10 8.75 7.30
CA LYS A 74 11.97 10.17 6.93
C LYS A 74 11.06 10.41 5.71
N CYS A 75 10.83 9.39 4.88
CA CYS A 75 9.96 9.45 3.71
C CYS A 75 8.47 9.33 4.06
N TYR A 76 8.14 8.98 5.31
CA TYR A 76 6.78 8.67 5.73
C TYR A 76 6.23 9.67 6.74
N THR A 77 4.95 9.99 6.59
CA THR A 77 4.13 10.61 7.63
C THR A 77 3.19 9.55 8.21
N LYS A 78 3.40 9.16 9.48
CA LYS A 78 2.47 8.27 10.19
C LYS A 78 1.12 8.96 10.36
N ARG A 79 0.07 8.44 9.73
CA ARG A 79 -1.30 8.97 9.86
C ARG A 79 -2.02 8.35 11.05
N ARG A 80 -1.79 7.05 11.26
CA ARG A 80 -2.22 6.28 12.43
C ARG A 80 -1.47 4.94 12.46
N GLU A 81 -1.77 4.11 13.45
CA GLU A 81 -1.17 2.77 13.54
C GLU A 81 -1.44 1.94 12.28
N GLY A 82 -0.36 1.43 11.67
CA GLY A 82 -0.40 0.64 10.43
C GLY A 82 -0.76 1.40 9.15
N LEU A 83 -0.74 2.74 9.14
CA LEU A 83 -1.02 3.56 7.95
C LEU A 83 -0.03 4.73 7.86
N PHE A 84 0.78 4.71 6.80
CA PHE A 84 1.84 5.68 6.56
C PHE A 84 1.60 6.32 5.19
N ALA A 85 1.47 7.65 5.15
CA ALA A 85 1.43 8.38 3.89
C ALA A 85 2.87 8.66 3.42
N HIS A 86 3.09 8.65 2.12
CA HIS A 86 4.36 9.03 1.51
C HIS A 86 4.14 9.88 0.26
N GLY A 87 5.20 10.60 -0.11
CA GLY A 87 5.39 11.18 -1.43
C GLY A 87 6.74 10.73 -1.99
N PRO A 88 7.21 11.36 -3.07
CA PRO A 88 8.54 11.15 -3.62
C PRO A 88 9.63 11.23 -2.55
N CYS A 89 10.53 10.25 -2.58
CA CYS A 89 11.69 10.06 -1.72
C CYS A 89 12.74 9.23 -2.47
#